data_AF-A0A376FKY6-F1
#
_entry.id   AF-A0A376FKY6-F1
#
_cell.length_a   1.000
_cell.length_b   1.000
_cell.length_c   1.000
_cell.angle_alpha   90.00
_cell.angle_beta   90.00
_cell.angle_gamma   90.00
#
_symmetry.space_group_name_H-M   'P 1'
#
loop_
_entity.id
_entity.type
_entity.pdbx_description
1 polymer ?
#
loop_
_entity_poly.entity_id
_entity_poly.type
_entity_poly.pdbx_seq_one_letter_code
_entity_poly.pdbx_strand_id
1 'polypeptide(L)' 'MAVIKDGVDAGGSYVFVQRWEHNLKQLNRMSVHDQEMMIGRTKEANEEIDGDDRPVTSHLDPR' A
#
# COMPACT_ATOMS: atom_id res chain seq x y z
N MET A 1 -10.78 1.56 -14.29
CA MET A 1 -12.13 1.83 -13.76
C MET A 1 -12.72 0.52 -13.28
N ALA A 2 -13.28 0.46 -12.08
CA ALA A 2 -13.66 -0.79 -11.41
C ALA A 2 -15.00 -1.41 -11.91
N VAL A 3 -15.47 -1.04 -13.10
CA VAL A 3 -16.81 -1.35 -13.60
C VAL A 3 -16.70 -2.28 -14.81
N ILE A 4 -17.46 -3.38 -14.81
CA ILE A 4 -17.56 -4.31 -15.93
C ILE A 4 -18.23 -3.58 -17.10
N LYS A 5 -17.59 -3.65 -18.28
CA LYS A 5 -17.96 -2.81 -19.44
C LYS A 5 -19.21 -3.31 -20.16
N ASP A 6 -19.31 -4.60 -20.43
CA ASP A 6 -20.31 -5.19 -21.32
C ASP A 6 -20.75 -6.59 -20.84
N GLY A 7 -21.83 -7.11 -21.42
CA GLY A 7 -22.39 -8.43 -21.09
C GLY A 7 -23.40 -8.40 -19.94
N VAL A 8 -23.75 -9.58 -19.42
CA VAL A 8 -24.82 -9.75 -18.41
C VAL A 8 -24.54 -9.02 -17.09
N ASP A 9 -23.27 -8.84 -16.76
CA ASP A 9 -22.82 -8.16 -15.53
C ASP A 9 -22.34 -6.72 -15.78
N ALA A 10 -22.63 -6.13 -16.95
CA ALA A 10 -22.26 -4.75 -17.25
C ALA A 10 -22.81 -3.77 -16.20
N GLY A 11 -21.96 -2.86 -15.73
CA GLY A 11 -22.27 -1.98 -14.59
C GLY A 11 -21.97 -2.59 -13.22
N GLY A 12 -21.70 -3.90 -13.15
CA GLY A 12 -21.28 -4.60 -11.93
C GLY A 12 -19.82 -4.36 -11.56
N SER A 13 -19.44 -4.81 -10.36
CA SER A 13 -18.09 -4.75 -9.81
C SER A 13 -17.85 -5.85 -8.79
N TYR A 14 -16.62 -6.31 -8.66
CA TYR A 14 -16.21 -7.24 -7.60
C TYR A 14 -15.76 -6.46 -6.38
N VAL A 15 -16.16 -6.91 -5.19
CA VAL A 15 -15.85 -6.25 -3.92
C VAL A 15 -15.00 -7.15 -3.05
N PHE A 16 -13.92 -6.59 -2.52
CA PHE A 16 -13.08 -7.20 -1.49
C PHE A 16 -13.05 -6.30 -0.26
N VAL A 17 -13.28 -6.88 0.93
CA VAL A 17 -13.24 -6.16 2.21
C VAL A 17 -12.29 -6.86 3.18
N GLN A 18 -11.48 -6.06 3.87
CA GLN A 18 -10.55 -6.53 4.89
C GLN A 18 -10.47 -5.50 6.01
N ARG A 19 -10.46 -5.95 7.27
CA ARG A 19 -10.32 -5.08 8.45
C ARG A 19 -8.93 -5.22 9.05
N TRP A 20 -8.26 -4.09 9.24
CA TRP A 20 -6.99 -3.98 9.96
C TRP A 20 -7.16 -3.06 11.17
N GLU A 21 -6.54 -3.42 12.29
CA GLU A 21 -6.45 -2.58 13.48
C GLU A 21 -4.98 -2.22 13.69
N HIS A 22 -4.67 -0.92 13.70
CA HIS A 22 -3.29 -0.46 13.80
C HIS A 22 -2.83 -0.32 15.24
N ASN A 23 -1.64 -0.83 15.53
CA ASN A 23 -0.91 -0.50 16.75
C ASN A 23 -0.04 0.74 16.53
N LEU A 24 -0.61 1.93 16.71
CA LEU A 24 0.11 3.18 16.50
C LEU A 24 1.25 3.40 17.51
N LYS A 25 1.16 2.81 18.70
CA LYS A 25 2.25 2.88 19.69
C LYS A 25 3.49 2.14 19.20
N GLN A 26 3.31 1.03 18.48
CA GLN A 26 4.42 0.30 17.86
C GLN A 26 4.99 1.09 16.69
N LEU A 27 4.14 1.63 15.81
CA LEU A 27 4.57 2.44 14.67
C LEU A 27 5.39 3.66 15.11
N ASN A 28 4.94 4.38 16.13
CA ASN A 28 5.60 5.58 16.64
C ASN A 28 6.95 5.31 17.35
N ARG A 29 7.32 4.04 17.58
CA ARG A 29 8.66 3.67 18.07
C ARG A 29 9.69 3.54 16.95
N MET A 30 9.24 3.40 15.70
CA MET A 30 10.11 3.31 14.53
C MET A 30 10.58 4.70 14.11
N SER A 31 11.82 4.80 13.62
CA SER A 31 12.27 6.04 12.99
C SER A 31 11.44 6.34 11.74
N VAL A 32 11.40 7.59 11.28
CA VAL A 32 10.69 7.94 10.04
C VAL A 32 11.28 7.16 8.86
N HIS A 33 12.60 7.06 8.77
CA HIS A 33 13.28 6.29 7.72
C HIS A 33 12.84 4.82 7.70
N ASP A 34 12.75 4.15 8.86
CA ASP A 34 12.29 2.75 8.90
C ASP A 34 10.84 2.60 8.45
N GLN A 35 9.98 3.58 8.77
CA GLN A 35 8.60 3.59 8.29
C GLN A 35 8.53 3.81 6.77
N GLU A 36 9.38 4.68 6.23
CA GLU A 36 9.48 4.92 4.78
C GLU A 36 9.96 3.66 4.05
N MET A 37 10.95 2.95 4.58
CA MET A 37 11.42 1.67 4.03
C MET A 37 10.39 0.54 4.17
N MET A 38 9.61 0.53 5.25
CA MET A 38 8.49 -0.40 5.43
C MET A 38 7.39 -0.17 4.38
N ILE A 39 7.11 1.09 4.02
CA ILE A 39 6.05 1.41 3.05
C ILE A 39 6.56 1.40 1.61
N GLY A 40 7.76 1.91 1.35
CA GLY A 40 8.33 2.15 0.01
C GLY A 40 8.09 3.57 -0.53
N ARG A 41 7.70 4.52 0.32
CA ARG A 41 7.52 5.95 -0.03
C ARG A 41 8.00 6.86 1.09
N THR A 42 8.44 8.07 0.76
CA THR A 42 8.77 9.10 1.75
C THR A 42 7.53 9.55 2.49
N LYS A 43 7.64 9.84 3.79
CA LYS A 43 6.47 9.99 4.67
C LYS A 43 5.73 11.31 4.46
N GLU A 44 6.47 12.40 4.24
CA GLU A 44 5.90 13.74 4.09
C GLU A 44 5.56 14.06 2.62
N ALA A 45 6.53 13.88 1.72
CA ALA A 45 6.35 14.19 0.30
C ALA A 45 5.61 13.09 -0.47
N ASN A 46 5.46 11.89 0.12
CA ASN A 46 4.82 10.74 -0.52
C ASN A 46 5.48 10.40 -1.87
N GLU A 47 6.79 10.58 -1.99
CA GLU A 47 7.56 10.23 -3.19
C GLU A 47 7.91 8.74 -3.17
N GLU A 48 7.88 8.08 -4.33
CA GLU A 48 8.26 6.67 -4.40
C GLU A 48 9.76 6.48 -4.21
N ILE A 49 10.14 5.53 -3.36
CA ILE A 49 11.53 5.07 -3.24
C ILE A 49 11.76 4.00 -4.31
N ASP A 50 12.90 4.07 -5.01
CA ASP A 50 13.26 3.10 -6.06
C ASP A 50 13.17 1.65 -5.53
N GLY A 51 12.73 0.73 -6.39
CA GLY A 51 12.59 -0.68 -6.07
C GLY A 51 13.89 -1.40 -5.76
N ASP A 52 15.02 -0.86 -6.24
CA ASP A 52 16.37 -1.35 -5.91
C ASP A 52 16.91 -0.76 -4.59
N ASP A 53 16.35 0.36 -4.14
CA ASP A 53 16.76 1.08 -2.92
C ASP A 53 15.89 0.79 -1.69
N ARG A 54 14.79 0.05 -1.84
CA ARG A 54 13.88 -0.34 -0.75
C ARG A 54 13.90 -1.85 -0.48
N PRO A 55 13.58 -2.30 0.76
CA PRO A 55 13.46 -3.72 1.05
C PRO A 55 12.38 -4.42 0.21
N VAL A 56 12.63 -5.67 -0.18
CA VAL A 56 11.65 -6.53 -0.86
C VAL A 56 10.39 -6.81 -0.02
N THR A 57 10.45 -6.56 1.29
CA THR A 57 9.31 -6.66 2.20
C THR A 57 8.48 -5.38 2.29
N SER A 58 8.86 -4.32 1.58
CA SER A 58 8.12 -3.06 1.59
C SER A 58 6.72 -3.26 0.99
N HIS A 59 5.74 -2.50 1.46
CA HIS A 59 4.35 -2.65 1.02
C HIS A 59 4.16 -2.43 -0.50
N LEU A 60 5.02 -1.62 -1.12
CA LEU A 60 4.99 -1.34 -2.55
C LEU A 60 5.75 -2.37 -3.40
N ASP A 61 6.53 -3.28 -2.81
CA ASP A 61 7.25 -4.28 -3.59
C ASP A 61 6.29 -5.34 -4.17
N PRO A 62 6.29 -5.56 -5.50
CA PRO A 62 5.41 -6.54 -6.14
C PRO A 62 6.02 -7.95 -6.25
N ARG A 63 7.29 -8.15 -5.85
CA ARG A 63 8.04 -9.41 -6.06
C ARG A 63 7.70 -10.49 -5.04
#